data_AF-L1MU82-F1
#
_entry.id   AF-L1MU82-F1
#
_cell.length_a   1.000
_cell.length_b   1.000
_cell.length_c   1.000
_cell.angle_alpha   90.00
_cell.angle_beta   90.00
_cell.angle_gamma   90.00
#
_symmetry.space_group_name_H-M   'P 1'
#
loop_
_entity.id
_entity.type
_entity.pdbx_description
1 polymer ?
#
loop_
_entity_poly.entity_id
_entity_poly.type
_entity_poly.pdbx_seq_one_letter_code
_entity_poly.pdbx_strand_id
1 'polypeptide(L)'
;MNILFIFLFVLFLDFNGSQTPVKGLKALYEFPAGSHIGYCDLSHQQLKTMPNLSMYHIDTLDISYNEIRSLDNALLFPQDLVFLNISHNNMKFVMINMPKSSTDIGTRRFVGFYPELFPKLEQLDVAYNRVKRLVLPPSIRHVNAEHCELLSIRLCLPYDQQHKITYLNLNDNPELYSVVNFDVNTIDTLLTSNCANGYPLIKAPDE
;
A
#
# COMPACT_ATOMS: atom_id res chain seq x y z
N MET A 1 -14.96 6.25 10.55
CA MET A 1 -15.51 6.20 9.18
C MET A 1 -14.96 7.40 8.44
N ASN A 2 -13.87 7.22 7.70
CA ASN A 2 -13.10 8.32 7.11
C ASN A 2 -13.77 8.75 5.79
N ILE A 3 -14.46 9.88 5.80
CA ILE A 3 -15.30 10.38 4.68
C ILE A 3 -14.47 10.56 3.41
N LEU A 4 -13.17 10.81 3.53
CA LEU A 4 -12.24 10.94 2.41
C LEU A 4 -11.99 9.62 1.67
N PHE A 5 -12.00 8.49 2.39
CA PHE A 5 -11.83 7.16 1.80
C PHE A 5 -13.06 6.75 0.98
N ILE A 6 -14.26 7.12 1.46
CA ILE A 6 -15.52 6.94 0.71
C ILE A 6 -15.51 7.80 -0.56
N PHE A 7 -14.98 9.03 -0.50
CA PHE A 7 -14.94 9.92 -1.66
C PHE A 7 -13.97 9.41 -2.75
N LEU A 8 -12.82 8.87 -2.37
CA LEU A 8 -11.88 8.23 -3.31
C LEU A 8 -12.44 6.92 -3.88
N PHE A 9 -13.14 6.14 -3.05
CA PHE A 9 -13.81 4.90 -3.45
C PHE A 9 -14.94 5.13 -4.48
N VAL A 10 -15.72 6.20 -4.31
CA VAL A 10 -16.80 6.57 -5.25
C VAL A 10 -16.24 7.02 -6.60
N LEU A 11 -15.15 7.78 -6.63
CA LEU A 11 -14.50 8.20 -7.88
C LEU A 11 -13.84 7.03 -8.64
N PHE A 12 -13.39 5.99 -7.94
CA PHE A 12 -12.81 4.80 -8.58
C PHE A 12 -13.85 3.91 -9.27
N LEU A 13 -15.07 3.81 -8.72
CA LEU A 13 -16.18 3.10 -9.39
C LEU A 13 -16.59 3.79 -10.70
N ASP A 14 -16.47 5.11 -10.78
CA ASP A 14 -16.78 5.87 -12.00
C ASP A 14 -15.71 5.68 -13.10
N PHE A 15 -14.46 5.31 -12.74
CA PHE A 15 -13.35 5.19 -13.70
C PHE A 15 -13.27 3.83 -14.43
N ASN A 16 -13.76 2.74 -13.81
CA ASN A 16 -13.62 1.37 -14.35
C ASN A 16 -14.81 0.86 -15.18
N GLY A 17 -15.76 1.73 -15.51
CA GLY A 17 -16.99 1.33 -16.17
C GLY A 17 -17.85 0.44 -15.26
N SER A 18 -19.09 0.22 -15.66
CA SER A 18 -20.16 -0.41 -14.86
C SER A 18 -19.98 -1.90 -14.53
N GLN A 19 -18.76 -2.38 -14.26
CA GLN A 19 -18.52 -3.76 -13.86
C GLN A 19 -18.84 -3.93 -12.37
N THR A 20 -19.75 -4.85 -12.07
CA THR A 20 -20.09 -5.18 -10.68
C THR A 20 -18.88 -5.75 -9.96
N PRO A 21 -18.62 -5.34 -8.71
CA PRO A 21 -17.58 -5.93 -7.86
C PRO A 21 -17.61 -7.45 -7.84
N VAL A 22 -16.45 -8.10 -8.03
CA VAL A 22 -16.29 -9.52 -7.69
C VAL A 22 -16.08 -9.61 -6.18
N LYS A 23 -17.02 -10.24 -5.46
CA LYS A 23 -17.01 -10.29 -3.99
C LYS A 23 -16.73 -11.70 -3.47
N GLY A 24 -15.67 -11.81 -2.68
CA GLY A 24 -15.25 -13.04 -2.00
C GLY A 24 -14.49 -14.03 -2.90
N LEU A 25 -13.66 -14.85 -2.26
CA LEU A 25 -12.75 -15.78 -2.94
C LEU A 25 -13.47 -16.83 -3.78
N LYS A 26 -14.62 -17.31 -3.30
CA LYS A 26 -15.38 -18.34 -4.02
C LYS A 26 -15.83 -17.83 -5.40
N ALA A 27 -16.42 -16.65 -5.44
CA ALA A 27 -16.88 -16.05 -6.69
C ALA A 27 -15.69 -15.70 -7.60
N LEU A 28 -14.59 -15.20 -7.03
CA LEU A 28 -13.36 -14.94 -7.78
C LEU A 28 -12.82 -16.19 -8.48
N TYR A 29 -12.77 -17.32 -7.78
CA TYR A 29 -12.26 -18.58 -8.33
C TYR A 29 -13.19 -19.29 -9.32
N GLU A 30 -14.39 -18.77 -9.55
CA GLU A 30 -15.26 -19.22 -10.65
C GLU A 30 -14.80 -18.63 -12.00
N PHE A 31 -14.00 -17.56 -12.00
CA PHE A 31 -13.45 -16.96 -13.21
C PHE A 31 -12.24 -17.74 -13.74
N PRO A 32 -12.12 -17.92 -15.08
CA PRO A 32 -10.93 -18.50 -15.70
C PRO A 32 -9.65 -17.70 -15.39
N ALA A 33 -8.51 -18.38 -15.42
CA ALA A 33 -7.20 -17.73 -15.42
C ALA A 33 -7.12 -16.71 -16.58
N GLY A 34 -6.49 -15.56 -16.34
CA GLY A 34 -6.36 -14.46 -17.28
C GLY A 34 -7.60 -13.55 -17.34
N SER A 35 -8.63 -13.79 -16.52
CA SER A 35 -9.78 -12.87 -16.45
C SER A 35 -9.35 -11.49 -15.96
N HIS A 36 -9.91 -10.45 -16.58
CA HIS A 36 -9.78 -9.06 -16.14
C HIS A 36 -10.90 -8.71 -15.16
N ILE A 37 -10.52 -8.20 -14.00
CA ILE A 37 -11.40 -7.89 -12.88
C ILE A 37 -11.10 -6.45 -12.47
N GLY A 38 -11.99 -5.53 -12.83
CA GLY A 38 -11.80 -4.12 -12.49
C GLY A 38 -11.76 -3.87 -10.98
N TYR A 39 -12.61 -4.57 -10.22
CA TYR A 39 -12.68 -4.43 -8.77
C TYR A 39 -12.97 -5.78 -8.07
N CYS A 40 -12.05 -6.18 -7.19
CA CYS A 40 -12.12 -7.39 -6.40
C CYS A 40 -12.18 -7.05 -4.90
N ASP A 41 -13.30 -7.40 -4.26
CA ASP A 41 -13.53 -7.21 -2.84
C ASP A 41 -13.41 -8.54 -2.10
N LEU A 42 -12.31 -8.68 -1.40
CA LEU A 42 -11.98 -9.78 -0.50
C LEU A 42 -11.89 -9.28 0.95
N SER A 43 -12.53 -8.15 1.27
CA SER A 43 -12.57 -7.61 2.63
C SER A 43 -13.41 -8.50 3.54
N HIS A 44 -13.10 -8.50 4.85
CA HIS A 44 -13.86 -9.25 5.87
C HIS A 44 -13.99 -10.76 5.63
N GLN A 45 -13.04 -11.37 4.92
CA GLN A 45 -13.05 -12.81 4.58
C GLN A 45 -12.29 -13.67 5.61
N GLN A 46 -11.81 -13.08 6.72
CA GLN A 46 -10.98 -13.75 7.75
C GLN A 46 -9.70 -14.37 7.17
N LEU A 47 -9.16 -13.79 6.09
CA LEU A 47 -7.96 -14.30 5.43
C LEU A 47 -6.76 -14.15 6.37
N LYS A 48 -6.03 -15.24 6.58
CA LYS A 48 -4.80 -15.24 7.40
C LYS A 48 -3.53 -15.06 6.57
N THR A 49 -3.64 -15.33 5.27
CA THR A 49 -2.56 -15.30 4.29
C THR A 49 -3.07 -14.70 2.98
N MET A 50 -2.17 -14.13 2.19
CA MET A 50 -2.50 -13.66 0.84
C MET A 50 -2.93 -14.84 -0.06
N PRO A 51 -4.13 -14.82 -0.67
CA PRO A 51 -4.51 -15.81 -1.69
C PRO A 51 -3.65 -15.64 -2.95
N ASN A 52 -3.44 -16.71 -3.71
CA ASN A 52 -2.76 -16.59 -5.00
C ASN A 52 -3.71 -15.97 -6.03
N LEU A 53 -3.45 -14.72 -6.41
CA LEU A 53 -4.24 -13.95 -7.37
C LEU A 53 -3.44 -13.63 -8.65
N SER A 54 -2.19 -14.08 -8.77
CA SER A 54 -1.30 -13.79 -9.91
C SER A 54 -1.82 -14.29 -11.26
N MET A 55 -2.79 -15.20 -11.24
CA MET A 55 -3.46 -15.70 -12.44
C MET A 55 -4.53 -14.75 -12.99
N TYR A 56 -4.84 -13.65 -12.32
CA TYR A 56 -5.85 -12.68 -12.72
C TYR A 56 -5.22 -11.34 -13.08
N HIS A 57 -5.90 -10.56 -13.93
CA HIS A 57 -5.62 -9.14 -14.10
C HIS A 57 -6.60 -8.38 -13.21
N ILE A 58 -6.13 -7.73 -12.15
CA ILE A 58 -6.98 -7.00 -11.20
C ILE A 58 -6.50 -5.56 -11.10
N ASP A 59 -7.39 -4.60 -11.34
CA ASP A 59 -7.03 -3.17 -11.25
C ASP A 59 -7.12 -2.68 -9.80
N THR A 60 -8.19 -3.06 -9.10
CA THR A 60 -8.43 -2.69 -7.69
C THR A 60 -8.67 -3.92 -6.83
N LEU A 61 -7.90 -4.04 -5.75
CA LEU A 61 -8.02 -5.12 -4.79
C LEU A 61 -8.23 -4.58 -3.37
N ASP A 62 -9.35 -4.98 -2.77
CA ASP A 62 -9.62 -4.77 -1.35
C ASP A 62 -9.46 -6.08 -0.58
N ILE A 63 -8.47 -6.15 0.30
CA ILE A 63 -8.23 -7.25 1.25
C ILE A 63 -8.22 -6.73 2.69
N SER A 64 -8.89 -5.60 2.94
CA SER A 64 -8.97 -4.98 4.26
C SER A 64 -9.79 -5.81 5.27
N TYR A 65 -9.62 -5.51 6.56
CA TYR A 65 -10.36 -6.17 7.64
C TYR A 65 -10.25 -7.71 7.62
N ASN A 66 -9.05 -8.19 7.33
CA ASN A 66 -8.69 -9.60 7.40
C ASN A 66 -7.72 -9.84 8.57
N GLU A 67 -7.13 -11.03 8.65
CA GLU A 67 -6.15 -11.42 9.66
C GLU A 67 -4.74 -11.60 9.06
N ILE A 68 -4.45 -10.94 7.93
CA ILE A 68 -3.19 -11.11 7.21
C ILE A 68 -2.06 -10.58 8.10
N ARG A 69 -1.11 -11.45 8.44
CA ARG A 69 0.05 -11.09 9.27
C ARG A 69 1.30 -10.82 8.44
N SER A 70 1.34 -11.38 7.24
CA SER A 70 2.46 -11.30 6.33
C SER A 70 2.10 -11.41 4.85
N LEU A 71 2.94 -10.78 4.04
CA LEU A 71 2.92 -10.83 2.58
C LEU A 71 4.22 -11.50 2.12
N ASP A 72 4.35 -12.79 2.43
CA ASP A 72 5.61 -13.54 2.29
C ASP A 72 5.98 -13.85 0.83
N ASN A 73 5.06 -13.61 -0.10
CA ASN A 73 5.30 -13.81 -1.51
C ASN A 73 4.52 -12.79 -2.34
N ALA A 74 5.22 -11.75 -2.82
CA ALA A 74 4.61 -10.75 -3.68
C ALA A 74 4.18 -11.30 -5.05
N LEU A 75 4.69 -12.46 -5.47
CA LEU A 75 4.24 -13.13 -6.69
C LEU A 75 2.81 -13.68 -6.57
N LEU A 76 2.15 -13.53 -5.41
CA LEU A 76 0.73 -13.82 -5.24
C LEU A 76 -0.16 -12.65 -5.67
N PHE A 77 0.39 -11.45 -5.86
CA PHE A 77 -0.35 -10.28 -6.31
C PHE A 77 -0.45 -10.22 -7.85
N PRO A 78 -1.56 -9.69 -8.40
CA PRO A 78 -1.66 -9.28 -9.79
C PRO A 78 -0.69 -8.12 -10.09
N GLN A 79 -0.01 -8.14 -11.24
CA GLN A 79 0.95 -7.09 -11.63
C GLN A 79 0.26 -5.80 -12.12
N ASP A 80 -1.02 -5.87 -12.47
CA ASP A 80 -1.79 -4.75 -12.99
C ASP A 80 -2.45 -3.87 -11.92
N LEU A 81 -2.22 -4.17 -10.63
CA LEU A 81 -2.83 -3.44 -9.53
C LEU A 81 -2.50 -1.95 -9.58
N VAL A 82 -3.56 -1.15 -9.65
CA VAL A 82 -3.55 0.30 -9.56
C VAL A 82 -3.86 0.74 -8.13
N PHE A 83 -4.81 0.06 -7.47
CA PHE A 83 -5.19 0.33 -6.10
C PHE A 83 -5.19 -0.95 -5.25
N LEU A 84 -4.49 -0.88 -4.11
CA LEU A 84 -4.49 -1.90 -3.07
C LEU A 84 -4.96 -1.34 -1.73
N ASN A 85 -6.03 -1.91 -1.18
CA ASN A 85 -6.44 -1.69 0.19
C ASN A 85 -6.13 -2.94 1.02
N ILE A 86 -5.22 -2.83 1.98
CA ILE A 86 -4.86 -3.87 2.95
C ILE A 86 -4.99 -3.35 4.40
N SER A 87 -5.76 -2.28 4.59
CA SER A 87 -6.00 -1.69 5.91
C SER A 87 -6.65 -2.66 6.88
N HIS A 88 -6.54 -2.36 8.18
CA HIS A 88 -7.16 -3.16 9.24
C HIS A 88 -6.81 -4.66 9.18
N ASN A 89 -5.55 -4.96 8.87
CA ASN A 89 -4.98 -6.29 9.04
C ASN A 89 -4.08 -6.30 10.28
N ASN A 90 -3.42 -7.43 10.55
CA ASN A 90 -2.46 -7.53 11.64
C ASN A 90 -1.05 -7.70 11.08
N MET A 91 -0.74 -6.97 10.01
CA MET A 91 0.54 -7.09 9.33
C MET A 91 1.65 -6.67 10.27
N LYS A 92 2.47 -7.66 10.67
CA LYS A 92 3.63 -7.46 11.53
C LYS A 92 4.92 -7.70 10.77
N PHE A 93 4.90 -8.51 9.72
CA PHE A 93 6.11 -9.00 9.08
C PHE A 93 5.86 -9.11 7.57
N VAL A 94 6.69 -8.51 6.73
CA VAL A 94 6.57 -8.66 5.28
C VAL A 94 7.96 -8.73 4.64
N MET A 95 8.20 -9.77 3.84
CA MET A 95 9.31 -9.83 2.90
C MET A 95 8.73 -9.78 1.50
N ILE A 96 8.69 -8.59 0.92
CA ILE A 96 8.47 -8.47 -0.52
C ILE A 96 9.86 -8.34 -1.17
N ASN A 97 10.35 -9.45 -1.70
CA ASN A 97 11.61 -9.62 -2.46
C ASN A 97 12.72 -8.58 -2.21
N MET A 98 13.44 -8.75 -1.11
CA MET A 98 14.75 -8.11 -0.96
C MET A 98 15.73 -8.76 -1.96
N PRO A 99 16.62 -7.99 -2.62
CA PRO A 99 17.78 -8.59 -3.28
C PRO A 99 18.55 -9.44 -2.27
N LYS A 100 18.94 -10.66 -2.67
CA LYS A 100 19.54 -11.72 -1.82
C LYS A 100 20.79 -11.30 -1.01
N SER A 101 21.30 -10.08 -1.16
CA SER A 101 22.52 -9.59 -0.50
C SER A 101 22.30 -8.66 0.70
N SER A 102 21.07 -8.33 1.10
CA SER A 102 20.89 -7.47 2.28
C SER A 102 21.18 -8.24 3.56
N THR A 103 22.25 -7.87 4.27
CA THR A 103 22.61 -8.28 5.63
C THR A 103 21.58 -7.88 6.71
N ASP A 104 20.41 -7.37 6.31
CA ASP A 104 19.34 -6.85 7.17
C ASP A 104 18.45 -7.98 7.74
N ILE A 105 19.08 -9.10 8.14
CA ILE A 105 18.48 -10.32 8.72
C ILE A 105 17.75 -10.03 10.07
N GLY A 106 17.78 -8.79 10.57
CA GLY A 106 17.22 -8.40 11.87
C GLY A 106 15.89 -7.61 11.85
N THR A 107 15.38 -7.17 10.71
CA THR A 107 14.41 -6.06 10.70
C THR A 107 12.95 -6.53 10.54
N ARG A 108 12.43 -7.15 11.61
CA ARG A 108 11.16 -7.90 11.68
C ARG A 108 9.83 -7.18 11.33
N ARG A 109 9.80 -5.97 10.75
CA ARG A 109 8.56 -5.22 10.44
C ARG A 109 8.68 -4.26 9.23
N PHE A 110 9.38 -4.71 8.20
CA PHE A 110 9.53 -3.98 6.93
C PHE A 110 8.38 -4.37 5.97
N VAL A 111 7.91 -3.43 5.14
CA VAL A 111 6.99 -3.67 4.02
C VAL A 111 7.50 -2.84 2.84
N GLY A 112 7.75 -3.47 1.70
CA GLY A 112 8.20 -2.78 0.49
C GLY A 112 7.32 -3.11 -0.70
N PHE A 113 6.83 -2.08 -1.38
CA PHE A 113 6.14 -2.20 -2.65
C PHE A 113 7.12 -1.72 -3.72
N TYR A 114 7.73 -2.66 -4.43
CA TYR A 114 8.79 -2.38 -5.40
C TYR A 114 8.25 -2.33 -6.82
N PRO A 115 8.80 -1.48 -7.70
CA PRO A 115 8.29 -1.28 -9.07
C PRO A 115 8.31 -2.55 -9.92
N GLU A 116 9.21 -3.49 -9.69
CA GLU A 116 9.28 -4.76 -10.45
C GLU A 116 8.07 -5.67 -10.16
N LEU A 117 7.41 -5.48 -9.02
CA LEU A 117 6.27 -6.27 -8.57
C LEU A 117 4.95 -5.50 -8.63
N PHE A 118 5.02 -4.18 -8.44
CA PHE A 118 3.89 -3.27 -8.41
C PHE A 118 4.11 -2.08 -9.37
N PRO A 119 4.30 -2.33 -10.67
CA PRO A 119 4.69 -1.29 -11.65
C PRO A 119 3.61 -0.22 -11.87
N LYS A 120 2.35 -0.54 -11.59
CA LYS A 120 1.19 0.33 -11.83
C LYS A 120 0.53 0.84 -10.54
N LEU A 121 1.09 0.54 -9.37
CA LEU A 121 0.43 0.84 -8.10
C LEU A 121 0.47 2.34 -7.83
N GLU A 122 -0.67 3.01 -7.96
CA GLU A 122 -0.81 4.45 -7.74
C GLU A 122 -1.45 4.78 -6.39
N GLN A 123 -2.20 3.84 -5.81
CA GLN A 123 -2.92 4.05 -4.56
C GLN A 123 -2.71 2.88 -3.59
N LEU A 124 -2.44 3.22 -2.33
CA LEU A 124 -2.19 2.25 -1.29
C LEU A 124 -2.84 2.67 0.02
N ASP A 125 -3.66 1.81 0.60
CA ASP A 125 -4.09 1.91 1.99
C ASP A 125 -3.53 0.75 2.81
N VAL A 126 -2.66 1.09 3.76
CA VAL A 126 -2.06 0.17 4.73
C VAL A 126 -2.44 0.53 6.17
N ALA A 127 -3.38 1.46 6.37
CA ALA A 127 -3.72 2.01 7.68
C ALA A 127 -4.14 0.92 8.68
N TYR A 128 -3.96 1.20 9.96
CA TYR A 128 -4.31 0.28 11.05
C TYR A 128 -3.64 -1.10 10.90
N ASN A 129 -2.37 -1.11 10.52
CA ASN A 129 -1.48 -2.27 10.55
C ASN A 129 -0.31 -2.03 11.52
N ARG A 130 0.68 -2.93 11.60
CA ARG A 130 1.87 -2.79 12.46
C ARG A 130 3.17 -2.80 11.65
N VAL A 131 3.24 -1.88 10.69
CA VAL A 131 4.33 -1.68 9.73
C VAL A 131 5.29 -0.63 10.26
N LYS A 132 6.56 -1.01 10.53
CA LYS A 132 7.57 -0.04 11.01
C LYS A 132 8.31 0.65 9.87
N ARG A 133 8.48 -0.01 8.73
CA ARG A 133 9.17 0.59 7.59
C ARG A 133 8.35 0.35 6.35
N LEU A 134 8.02 1.43 5.65
CA LEU A 134 7.26 1.39 4.42
C LEU A 134 8.13 1.90 3.27
N VAL A 135 8.29 1.08 2.24
CA VAL A 135 8.93 1.48 0.98
C VAL A 135 7.86 1.44 -0.12
N LEU A 136 7.80 2.50 -0.90
CA LEU A 136 6.76 2.72 -1.91
C LEU A 136 7.36 2.76 -3.32
N PRO A 137 6.62 2.33 -4.35
CA PRO A 137 7.10 2.33 -5.72
C PRO A 137 7.05 3.76 -6.28
N PRO A 138 7.85 4.08 -7.32
CA PRO A 138 7.86 5.40 -7.96
C PRO A 138 6.55 5.77 -8.68
N SER A 139 5.55 4.88 -8.75
CA SER A 139 4.24 5.13 -9.35
C SER A 139 3.23 5.73 -8.35
N ILE A 140 3.54 5.72 -7.05
CA ILE A 140 2.57 6.00 -5.99
C ILE A 140 2.11 7.47 -5.92
N ARG A 141 0.80 7.71 -5.87
CA ARG A 141 0.23 9.07 -5.79
C ARG A 141 -0.54 9.31 -4.50
N HIS A 142 -1.22 8.28 -4.01
CA HIS A 142 -2.09 8.37 -2.84
C HIS A 142 -1.73 7.28 -1.83
N VAL A 143 -1.39 7.68 -0.61
CA VAL A 143 -1.05 6.74 0.47
C VAL A 143 -1.82 7.08 1.73
N ASN A 144 -2.50 6.08 2.28
CA ASN A 144 -2.99 6.09 3.64
C ASN A 144 -2.19 5.10 4.48
N ALA A 145 -1.41 5.63 5.43
CA ALA A 145 -0.61 4.86 6.37
C ALA A 145 -0.84 5.34 7.81
N GLU A 146 -2.08 5.76 8.09
CA GLU A 146 -2.53 6.13 9.43
C GLU A 146 -2.39 4.95 10.40
N HIS A 147 -1.90 5.22 11.60
CA HIS A 147 -1.87 4.25 12.69
C HIS A 147 -1.14 2.94 12.31
N CYS A 148 0.07 3.05 11.77
CA CYS A 148 0.85 1.90 11.30
C CYS A 148 1.99 1.49 12.25
N GLU A 149 2.29 2.25 13.31
CA GLU A 149 3.54 2.14 14.09
C GLU A 149 4.80 2.44 13.23
N LEU A 150 4.69 3.33 12.23
CA LEU A 150 5.80 3.64 11.32
C LEU A 150 6.96 4.32 12.03
N LEU A 151 8.16 3.84 11.74
CA LEU A 151 9.45 4.47 12.04
C LEU A 151 10.03 5.15 10.81
N SER A 152 9.79 4.63 9.61
CA SER A 152 10.29 5.26 8.37
C SER A 152 9.40 5.00 7.17
N ILE A 153 9.29 5.99 6.30
CA ILE A 153 8.65 5.88 4.99
C ILE A 153 9.63 6.40 3.93
N ARG A 154 9.74 5.70 2.80
CA ARG A 154 10.63 6.08 1.68
C ARG A 154 10.03 5.72 0.33
N LEU A 155 10.40 6.46 -0.72
CA LEU A 155 10.20 6.08 -2.11
C LEU A 155 11.39 5.27 -2.64
N CYS A 156 11.13 4.25 -3.46
CA CYS A 156 12.15 3.59 -4.27
C CYS A 156 12.82 4.61 -5.23
N LEU A 157 14.13 4.49 -5.40
CA LEU A 157 14.90 5.23 -6.40
C LEU A 157 15.17 4.35 -7.64
N PRO A 158 15.35 4.92 -8.84
CA PRO A 158 15.09 6.33 -9.16
C PRO A 158 13.58 6.57 -9.26
N TYR A 159 13.11 7.70 -8.74
CA TYR A 159 11.81 8.26 -9.12
C TYR A 159 12.06 9.48 -10.01
N ASP A 160 11.23 9.69 -11.02
CA ASP A 160 11.30 10.88 -11.87
C ASP A 160 11.15 12.13 -10.99
N GLN A 161 11.93 13.18 -11.24
CA GLN A 161 11.78 14.46 -10.53
C GLN A 161 10.38 15.09 -10.71
N GLN A 162 9.58 14.61 -11.67
CA GLN A 162 8.18 14.99 -11.86
C GLN A 162 7.19 14.14 -11.06
N HIS A 163 7.64 13.07 -10.41
CA HIS A 163 6.77 12.23 -9.61
C HIS A 163 6.32 12.97 -8.35
N LYS A 164 5.00 13.04 -8.15
CA LYS A 164 4.38 13.81 -7.07
C LYS A 164 3.37 12.94 -6.33
N ILE A 165 3.66 12.66 -5.07
CA ILE A 165 2.66 12.18 -4.12
C ILE A 165 1.67 13.33 -3.91
N THR A 166 0.39 13.12 -4.22
CA THR A 166 -0.66 14.14 -4.07
C THR A 166 -1.35 14.03 -2.72
N TYR A 167 -1.46 12.82 -2.18
CA TYR A 167 -2.09 12.57 -0.89
C TYR A 167 -1.24 11.64 -0.03
N LEU A 168 -0.95 12.08 1.20
CA LEU A 168 -0.20 11.30 2.17
C LEU A 168 -0.80 11.49 3.57
N ASN A 169 -1.45 10.43 4.07
CA ASN A 169 -1.90 10.36 5.46
C ASN A 169 -0.92 9.54 6.28
N LEU A 170 -0.26 10.19 7.23
CA LEU A 170 0.69 9.60 8.17
C LEU A 170 0.22 9.72 9.61
N ASN A 171 -1.01 10.19 9.86
CA ASN A 171 -1.53 10.42 11.19
C ASN A 171 -1.27 9.23 12.13
N ASP A 172 -1.05 9.52 13.41
CA ASP A 172 -0.87 8.51 14.46
C ASP A 172 0.32 7.56 14.22
N ASN A 173 1.44 8.13 13.79
CA ASN A 173 2.74 7.48 13.77
C ASN A 173 3.75 8.28 14.60
N PRO A 174 3.63 8.27 15.95
CA PRO A 174 4.40 9.14 16.83
C PRO A 174 5.91 8.89 16.74
N GLU A 175 6.34 7.65 16.52
CA GLU A 175 7.77 7.28 16.42
C GLU A 175 8.37 7.44 15.02
N LEU A 176 7.63 8.02 14.06
CA LEU A 176 8.12 8.23 12.70
C LEU A 176 9.35 9.13 12.70
N TYR A 177 10.40 8.76 11.97
CA TYR A 177 11.52 9.67 11.76
C TYR A 177 11.09 10.87 10.92
N SER A 178 11.50 12.07 11.34
CA SER A 178 11.20 13.31 10.64
C SER A 178 11.87 13.42 9.27
N VAL A 179 12.94 12.68 9.03
CA VAL A 179 13.71 12.74 7.78
C VAL A 179 13.22 11.68 6.80
N VAL A 180 12.77 12.11 5.62
CA VAL A 180 12.30 11.26 4.51
C VAL A 180 13.10 11.52 3.22
N ASN A 181 13.01 10.64 2.22
CA ASN A 181 13.79 10.77 0.98
C ASN A 181 13.02 11.41 -0.20
N PHE A 182 11.93 12.11 0.09
CA PHE A 182 11.09 12.81 -0.89
C PHE A 182 10.67 14.18 -0.36
N ASP A 183 10.34 15.11 -1.25
CA ASP A 183 9.98 16.47 -0.87
C ASP A 183 8.52 16.54 -0.40
N VAL A 184 8.32 16.63 0.92
CA VAL A 184 6.99 16.73 1.53
C VAL A 184 6.26 18.02 1.20
N ASN A 185 6.97 19.09 0.79
CA ASN A 185 6.35 20.36 0.43
C ASN A 185 5.61 20.30 -0.91
N THR A 186 5.90 19.28 -1.71
CA THR A 186 5.21 19.03 -2.98
C THR A 186 3.88 18.32 -2.79
N ILE A 187 3.53 17.85 -1.59
CA ILE A 187 2.33 17.03 -1.37
C ILE A 187 1.11 17.92 -1.20
N ASP A 188 0.08 17.72 -2.05
CA ASP A 188 -1.13 18.55 -2.03
C ASP A 188 -1.94 18.40 -0.74
N THR A 189 -2.00 17.18 -0.20
CA THR A 189 -2.66 16.89 1.07
C THR A 189 -1.77 16.00 1.93
N LEU A 190 -1.15 16.60 2.94
CA LEU A 190 -0.30 15.93 3.91
C LEU A 190 -0.95 15.98 5.30
N LEU A 191 -1.25 14.81 5.87
CA LEU A 191 -1.81 14.68 7.21
C LEU A 191 -0.77 14.06 8.14
N THR A 192 -0.35 14.81 9.17
CA THR A 192 0.74 14.44 10.08
C THR A 192 0.40 14.69 11.56
N SER A 193 -0.88 14.60 11.93
CA SER A 193 -1.32 14.70 13.31
C SER A 193 -0.74 13.55 14.13
N ASN A 194 -0.15 13.85 15.29
CA ASN A 194 0.51 12.85 16.16
C ASN A 194 1.60 12.03 15.42
N CYS A 195 2.44 12.73 14.65
CA CYS A 195 3.57 12.14 13.94
C CYS A 195 4.91 12.63 14.47
N ALA A 196 5.94 11.80 14.29
CA ALA A 196 7.34 12.17 14.42
C ALA A 196 7.72 12.94 15.69
N ASN A 197 7.14 12.56 16.82
CA ASN A 197 7.31 13.22 18.13
C ASN A 197 7.06 14.75 18.07
N GLY A 198 6.21 15.21 17.14
CA GLY A 198 5.91 16.61 16.92
C GLY A 198 6.91 17.37 16.04
N TYR A 199 7.95 16.72 15.52
CA TYR A 199 8.88 17.35 14.57
C TYR A 199 8.28 17.40 13.17
N PRO A 200 8.51 18.49 12.41
CA PRO A 200 8.09 18.56 11.02
C PRO A 200 8.84 17.53 10.18
N LEU A 201 8.16 16.95 9.19
CA LEU A 201 8.82 16.10 8.20
C LEU A 201 9.69 16.97 7.28
N ILE A 202 10.90 16.51 6.97
CA ILE A 202 11.85 17.19 6.09
C ILE A 202 12.49 16.19 5.14
N LYS A 203 12.79 16.65 3.92
CA LYS A 203 13.59 15.87 2.96
C LYS A 203 15.04 15.78 3.47
N ALA A 204 15.63 14.59 3.39
CA ALA A 204 17.06 14.41 3.61
C ALA A 204 17.86 15.32 2.66
N PRO A 205 19.00 15.89 3.10
CA PRO A 205 19.91 16.58 2.21
C PRO A 205 20.34 15.66 1.06
N ASP A 206 20.42 16.18 -0.15
CA ASP A 206 21.02 15.44 -1.27
C ASP A 206 22.52 15.25 -0.93
N GLU A 207 22.98 14.00 -0.86
CA GLU A 207 24.41 13.64 -0.63
C GLU A 207 25.26 13.87 -1.88
#